data_AF-A0A2G9MTA9-F1
#
_entry.id   AF-A0A2G9MTA9-F1
#
_cell.length_a   1.000
_cell.length_b   1.000
_cell.length_c   1.000
_cell.angle_alpha   90.00
_cell.angle_beta   90.00
_cell.angle_gamma   90.00
#
_symmetry.space_group_name_H-M   'P 1'
#
loop_
_entity.id
_entity.type
_entity.pdbx_description
1 polymer ?
#
loop_
_entity_poly.entity_id
_entity_poly.type
_entity_poly.pdbx_seq_one_letter_code
_entity_poly.pdbx_strand_id
1 'polypeptide(L)' 'QKMITVSPKAAEKIKEFMKEEADNPQYLRVYVQGGGCSGLSYGMGFEKA' A
#
# COMPACT_ATOMS: atom_id res chain seq x y z
N GLN A 1 10.91 10.97 -13.14
CA GLN A 1 10.82 9.49 -13.21
C GLN A 1 9.81 9.03 -12.18
N LYS A 2 8.81 8.23 -12.57
CA LYS A 2 7.75 7.77 -11.66
C LYS A 2 8.19 6.47 -10.99
N MET A 3 8.49 6.51 -9.69
CA MET A 3 9.05 5.37 -8.94
C MET A 3 7.98 4.33 -8.56
N ILE A 4 6.73 4.76 -8.35
CA ILE A 4 5.59 3.90 -8.03
C ILE A 4 4.39 4.33 -8.89
N THR A 5 3.68 3.36 -9.46
CA THR A 5 2.42 3.59 -10.19
C THR A 5 1.29 2.84 -9.52
N VAL A 6 0.25 3.57 -9.11
CA VAL A 6 -1.01 3.01 -8.64
C VAL A 6 -1.98 3.01 -9.81
N SER A 7 -2.53 1.85 -10.17
CA SER A 7 -3.55 1.75 -11.20
C SER A 7 -4.88 2.34 -10.72
N PRO A 8 -5.79 2.77 -11.62
CA PRO A 8 -7.09 3.28 -11.21
C PRO A 8 -7.87 2.32 -10.31
N LYS A 9 -7.91 1.04 -10.66
CA LYS A 9 -8.56 -0.02 -9.87
C LYS A 9 -7.92 -0.20 -8.48
N ALA A 10 -6.59 -0.11 -8.39
CA ALA A 10 -5.91 -0.18 -7.10
C ALA A 10 -6.25 1.03 -6.22
N ALA A 11 -6.31 2.24 -6.81
CA ALA A 11 -6.67 3.45 -6.08
C ALA A 11 -8.11 3.40 -5.53
N GLU A 12 -9.05 2.82 -6.26
CA GLU A 12 -10.42 2.59 -5.78
C GLU A 12 -10.42 1.64 -4.58
N LYS A 13 -9.74 0.50 -4.68
CA LYS A 13 -9.70 -0.48 -3.60
C LYS A 13 -8.98 0.01 -2.34
N ILE A 14 -7.89 0.76 -2.51
CA ILE A 14 -7.21 1.43 -1.39
C ILE A 14 -8.19 2.34 -0.65
N LYS A 15 -8.94 3.18 -1.37
CA LYS A 15 -9.93 4.10 -0.77
C LYS A 15 -11.12 3.39 -0.13
N GLU A 16 -11.54 2.25 -0.68
CA GLU A 16 -12.57 1.40 -0.08
C GLU A 16 -12.10 0.90 1.28
N PHE A 17 -10.92 0.26 1.34
CA PHE A 17 -10.38 -0.28 2.58
C PHE A 17 -10.07 0.82 3.61
N MET A 18 -9.56 1.98 3.20
CA MET A 18 -9.33 3.11 4.12
C MET A 18 -10.59 3.62 4.80
N LYS A 19 -11.77 3.50 4.16
CA LYS A 19 -13.06 3.90 4.74
C LYS A 19 -13.62 2.86 5.71
N GLU A 20 -13.25 1.60 5.53
CA GLU A 20 -13.68 0.49 6.40
C GLU A 20 -12.87 0.45 7.71
N GLU A 21 -11.64 0.97 7.68
CA GLU A 21 -10.79 1.09 8.87
C GLU A 21 -11.33 2.12 9.87
N ALA A 22 -11.62 1.67 11.10
CA ALA A 22 -12.13 2.51 12.18
C ALA A 22 -11.19 3.68 12.52
N ASP A 23 -9.90 3.48 12.29
CA ASP A 23 -8.83 4.42 12.60
C ASP A 23 -8.64 5.54 11.56
N ASN A 24 -9.42 5.54 10.48
CA ASN A 24 -9.37 6.54 9.39
C ASN A 24 -7.92 6.87 8.98
N PRO A 25 -7.15 5.88 8.51
CA PRO A 25 -5.76 6.08 8.12
C PRO A 25 -5.66 7.10 6.99
N GLN A 26 -4.53 7.81 6.92
CA GLN A 26 -4.32 8.91 5.98
C GLN A 26 -3.33 8.54 4.88
N TYR A 27 -2.50 7.54 5.14
CA TYR A 27 -1.44 7.12 4.23
C TYR A 27 -1.48 5.62 3.99
N LEU A 28 -1.10 5.25 2.76
CA LEU A 28 -0.71 3.89 2.43
C LEU A 28 0.82 3.82 2.41
N ARG A 29 1.39 3.04 3.30
CA ARG A 29 2.82 2.74 3.36
C ARG A 29 3.12 1.51 2.52
N VAL A 30 4.15 1.60 1.69
CA VAL A 30 4.72 0.45 0.96
C VAL A 30 6.12 0.21 1.51
N TYR A 31 6.46 -1.05 1.78
CA TYR A 31 7.76 -1.43 2.31
C TYR A 31 8.27 -2.72 1.67
N VAL A 32 9.59 -2.89 1.69
CA VAL A 32 10.24 -4.15 1.27
C VAL A 32 10.27 -5.06 2.49
N GLN A 33 9.67 -6.25 2.37
CA GLN A 33 9.53 -7.20 3.48
C GLN A 33 10.71 -8.19 3.56
N GLY A 34 11.69 -8.06 2.66
CA GLY A 34 12.78 -9.01 2.45
C GLY A 34 12.53 -9.88 1.22
N GLY A 35 13.43 -10.81 0.92
CA GLY A 35 13.32 -11.65 -0.28
C GLY A 35 14.12 -12.95 -0.16
N GLY A 36 13.75 -13.95 -0.95
CA GLY A 36 14.46 -15.21 -1.09
C GLY A 36 15.15 -15.32 -2.44
N CYS A 37 15.54 -16.54 -2.84
CA CYS A 37 16.13 -16.80 -4.16
C CYS A 37 15.24 -16.36 -5.34
N SER A 38 13.93 -16.16 -5.10
CA SER A 38 12.95 -15.71 -6.08
C SER A 38 12.78 -14.18 -6.15
N GLY A 39 13.56 -13.42 -5.37
CA GLY A 39 13.52 -11.95 -5.37
C GLY A 39 12.84 -11.33 -4.14
N LEU A 40 12.65 -10.00 -4.21
CA LEU A 40 12.10 -9.19 -3.13
C LEU A 40 10.58 -9.32 -3.04
N SER A 41 10.08 -9.38 -1.81
CA SER A 41 8.67 -9.28 -1.46
C SER A 41 8.35 -7.87 -0.98
N TYR A 42 7.16 -7.39 -1.32
CA TYR A 42 6.67 -6.07 -0.95
C TYR A 42 5.44 -6.22 -0.08
N GLY A 43 5.39 -5.44 1.00
CA GLY A 43 4.22 -5.31 1.87
C GLY A 43 3.60 -3.93 1.74
N MET A 44 2.33 -3.84 2.12
CA MET A 44 1.58 -2.58 2.15
C MET A 44 0.77 -2.52 3.45
N GLY A 45 0.66 -1.34 4.06
CA GLY A 45 -0.11 -1.14 5.27
C GLY A 45 -0.63 0.29 5.38
N PHE A 46 -1.69 0.48 6.14
CA PHE A 46 -2.26 1.80 6.42
C PHE A 46 -1.58 2.45 7.63
N GLU A 47 -1.33 3.75 7.55
CA GLU A 47 -0.64 4.53 8.58
C GLU A 47 -1.36 5.88 8.81
N LYS A 48 -1.24 6.41 10.03
CA LYS A 48 -1.71 7.76 10.41
C LYS A 48 -0.61 8.79 10.15
N ALA A 49 -0.95 10.08 10.11
CA ALA A 49 0.04 11.17 10.10
C ALA A 49 0.92 11.19 11.34
#